data_AF-A0A178MCI4-F1
#
_entry.id   AF-A0A178MCI4-F1
#
_cell.length_a   1.000
_cell.length_b   1.000
_cell.length_c   1.000
_cell.angle_alpha   90.00
_cell.angle_beta   90.00
_cell.angle_gamma   90.00
#
_symmetry.space_group_name_H-M   'P 1'
#
loop_
_entity.id
_entity.type
_entity.pdbx_description
1 polymer ?
#
loop_
_entity_poly.entity_id
_entity_poly.type
_entity_poly.pdbx_seq_one_letter_code
_entity_poly.pdbx_strand_id
1 'polypeptide(L)'
;MTVYPSPTQPQSTGWKRWVLIGVAIIVLTITLCCGLFVFGGWRLFTGVMGETQAIEQVITQFMETGRRNDTDAALALFADSAQSVVSRNDLERLFGNRQLFREVSSVSLRSFNIKSDVEGTTAEIAGQLNYADGSTQAFSARLQKENDQWRLIRIDFR
;
A
#
# COMPACT_ATOMS: atom_id res chain seq x y z
N MET A 1 -44.37 -58.05 21.17
CA MET A 1 -43.55 -57.01 21.83
C MET A 1 -42.21 -57.00 21.12
N THR A 2 -41.93 -55.97 20.31
CA THR A 2 -40.68 -55.88 19.52
C THR A 2 -39.59 -55.22 20.36
N VAL A 3 -38.47 -55.91 20.51
CA VAL A 3 -37.25 -55.44 21.18
C VAL A 3 -36.53 -54.48 20.24
N TYR A 4 -36.31 -53.23 20.67
CA TYR A 4 -35.45 -52.26 19.97
C TYR A 4 -34.06 -52.25 20.61
N PRO A 5 -32.96 -52.39 19.86
CA PRO A 5 -31.62 -52.10 20.37
C PRO A 5 -31.33 -50.58 20.37
N SER A 6 -30.56 -50.12 21.36
CA SER A 6 -30.03 -48.75 21.49
C SER A 6 -28.59 -48.63 20.93
N PRO A 7 -27.98 -47.43 20.90
CA PRO A 7 -27.67 -46.67 19.69
C PRO A 7 -26.19 -46.73 19.27
N THR A 8 -25.89 -46.51 17.99
CA THR A 8 -24.52 -46.29 17.52
C THR A 8 -24.33 -44.83 17.16
N GLN A 9 -23.70 -44.06 18.06
CA GLN A 9 -23.25 -42.69 17.81
C GLN A 9 -21.90 -42.72 17.08
N PRO A 10 -21.76 -42.17 15.85
CA PRO A 10 -20.46 -42.07 15.20
C PRO A 10 -19.68 -40.85 15.75
N GLN A 11 -18.45 -41.10 16.19
CA GLN A 11 -17.50 -40.08 16.63
C GLN A 11 -17.10 -39.15 15.46
N SER A 12 -17.41 -37.86 15.55
CA SER A 12 -17.08 -36.84 14.54
C SER A 12 -15.68 -36.25 14.73
N THR A 13 -14.64 -37.08 14.61
CA THR A 13 -13.24 -36.63 14.63
C THR A 13 -12.81 -35.96 13.31
N GLY A 14 -13.64 -36.06 12.26
CA GLY A 14 -13.35 -35.50 10.94
C GLY A 14 -13.62 -34.00 10.81
N TRP A 15 -14.65 -33.46 11.49
CA TRP A 15 -15.12 -32.10 11.26
C TRP A 15 -14.08 -31.02 11.59
N LYS A 16 -13.31 -31.23 12.67
CA LYS A 16 -12.27 -30.28 13.11
C LYS A 16 -11.10 -30.19 12.13
N ARG A 17 -10.76 -31.29 11.44
CA ARG A 17 -9.73 -31.30 10.38
C ARG A 17 -10.19 -30.53 9.15
N TRP A 18 -11.45 -30.66 8.75
CA TRP A 18 -12.01 -29.89 7.63
C TRP A 18 -12.14 -28.40 7.94
N VAL A 19 -12.47 -28.03 9.18
CA VAL A 19 -12.48 -26.62 9.62
C VAL A 19 -11.07 -26.02 9.64
N LEU A 20 -10.06 -26.75 10.15
CA LEU A 20 -8.68 -26.28 10.16
C LEU A 20 -8.10 -26.14 8.74
N ILE A 21 -8.44 -27.05 7.82
CA ILE A 21 -8.07 -26.94 6.40
C ILE A 21 -8.76 -25.73 5.77
N GLY A 22 -10.04 -25.51 6.06
CA GLY A 22 -10.78 -24.34 5.57
C GLY A 22 -10.18 -23.01 6.04
N VAL A 23 -9.84 -22.90 7.33
CA VAL A 23 -9.20 -21.69 7.89
C VAL A 23 -7.79 -21.50 7.33
N ALA A 24 -7.00 -22.56 7.20
CA ALA A 24 -5.66 -22.47 6.61
C ALA A 24 -5.71 -22.03 5.15
N ILE A 25 -6.67 -22.54 4.37
CA ILE A 25 -6.89 -22.10 2.99
C ILE A 25 -7.28 -20.62 2.98
N ILE A 26 -8.26 -20.20 3.78
CA ILE A 26 -8.70 -18.78 3.84
C ILE A 26 -7.57 -17.84 4.24
N VAL A 27 -6.77 -18.21 5.25
CA VAL A 27 -5.60 -17.41 5.66
C VAL A 27 -4.57 -17.38 4.53
N LEU A 28 -4.31 -18.50 3.87
CA LEU A 28 -3.41 -18.56 2.71
C LEU A 28 -3.95 -17.68 1.57
N THR A 29 -5.24 -17.73 1.24
CA THR A 29 -5.84 -16.87 0.20
C THR A 29 -5.78 -15.41 0.59
N ILE A 30 -6.04 -15.04 1.84
CA ILE A 30 -5.94 -13.64 2.30
C ILE A 30 -4.49 -13.16 2.21
N THR A 31 -3.54 -13.97 2.65
CA THR A 31 -2.11 -13.62 2.62
C THR A 31 -1.60 -13.52 1.18
N LEU A 32 -2.01 -14.45 0.30
CA LEU A 32 -1.67 -14.44 -1.12
C LEU A 32 -2.37 -13.29 -1.86
N CYS A 33 -3.63 -12.97 -1.51
CA CYS A 33 -4.37 -11.85 -2.07
C CYS A 33 -3.72 -10.52 -1.65
N CYS A 34 -3.30 -10.37 -0.39
CA CYS A 34 -2.52 -9.21 0.05
C CYS A 34 -1.17 -9.12 -0.66
N GLY A 35 -0.46 -10.24 -0.86
CA GLY A 35 0.81 -10.24 -1.61
C GLY A 35 0.65 -9.95 -3.11
N LEU A 36 -0.43 -10.45 -3.72
CA LEU A 36 -0.74 -10.22 -5.14
C LEU A 36 -1.37 -8.84 -5.39
N PHE A 37 -2.00 -8.19 -4.42
CA PHE A 37 -2.38 -6.78 -4.55
C PHE A 37 -1.17 -5.85 -4.57
N VAL A 38 -0.06 -6.23 -3.91
CA VAL A 38 1.19 -5.47 -3.94
C VAL A 38 1.96 -5.66 -5.26
N PHE A 39 1.89 -6.84 -5.89
CA PHE A 39 2.67 -7.14 -7.12
C PHE A 39 1.87 -7.27 -8.42
N GLY A 40 0.59 -7.67 -8.36
CA GLY A 40 -0.26 -7.99 -9.51
C GLY A 40 -1.30 -6.92 -9.86
N GLY A 41 -1.69 -6.06 -8.92
CA GLY A 41 -2.60 -4.94 -9.17
C GLY A 41 -2.02 -3.87 -10.10
N TRP A 42 -0.69 -3.81 -10.23
CA TRP A 42 0.00 -2.75 -10.96
C TRP A 42 -0.10 -2.87 -12.49
N ARG A 43 -0.37 -4.05 -13.05
CA ARG A 43 -0.36 -4.27 -14.51
C ARG A 43 -1.71 -4.04 -15.22
N LEU A 44 -2.82 -3.90 -14.49
CA LEU A 44 -4.15 -3.75 -15.10
C LEU A 44 -4.67 -2.31 -15.15
N PHE A 45 -4.00 -1.35 -14.50
CA PHE A 45 -4.45 0.05 -14.44
C PHE A 45 -3.77 0.97 -15.48
N THR A 46 -2.90 0.46 -16.35
CA THR A 46 -2.15 1.25 -17.35
C THR A 46 -2.98 1.63 -18.59
N GLY A 47 -4.31 1.67 -18.48
CA GLY A 47 -5.20 1.95 -19.61
C GLY A 47 -5.43 3.44 -19.84
N VAL A 48 -6.01 4.14 -18.86
CA VAL A 48 -6.44 5.55 -19.01
C VAL A 48 -6.60 6.16 -17.60
N MET A 49 -5.52 6.41 -16.87
CA MET A 49 -5.55 7.26 -15.68
C MET A 49 -4.51 8.36 -15.86
N GLY A 50 -4.94 9.62 -15.72
CA GLY A 50 -4.07 10.79 -15.90
C GLY A 50 -2.86 10.69 -14.99
N GLU A 51 -1.71 11.18 -15.45
CA GLU A 51 -0.42 11.09 -14.73
C GLU A 51 -0.53 11.58 -13.27
N THR A 52 -1.41 12.56 -13.02
CA THR A 52 -1.78 13.05 -11.69
C THR A 52 -2.39 11.97 -10.79
N GLN A 53 -3.29 11.15 -11.30
CA GLN A 53 -3.95 10.09 -10.52
C GLN A 53 -2.99 8.98 -10.12
N ALA A 54 -2.07 8.60 -11.02
CA ALA A 54 -1.02 7.64 -10.71
C ALA A 54 -0.11 8.18 -9.59
N ILE A 55 0.17 9.48 -9.58
CA ILE A 55 1.01 10.11 -8.55
C ILE A 55 0.24 10.24 -7.22
N GLU A 56 -1.03 10.62 -7.24
CA GLU A 56 -1.88 10.63 -6.04
C GLU A 56 -1.93 9.25 -5.38
N GLN A 57 -1.99 8.18 -6.18
CA GLN A 57 -1.94 6.81 -5.67
C GLN A 57 -0.61 6.51 -4.97
N VAL A 58 0.53 6.88 -5.57
CA VAL A 58 1.86 6.67 -4.96
C VAL A 58 1.97 7.41 -3.62
N ILE A 59 1.48 8.66 -3.54
CA ILE A 59 1.46 9.44 -2.30
C ILE A 59 0.54 8.79 -1.26
N THR A 60 -0.67 8.38 -1.66
CA THR A 60 -1.63 7.72 -0.77
C THR A 60 -1.06 6.41 -0.23
N GLN A 61 -0.42 5.61 -1.09
CA GLN A 61 0.24 4.37 -0.70
C GLN A 61 1.40 4.63 0.25
N PHE A 62 2.20 5.67 0.01
CA PHE A 62 3.25 6.07 0.94
C PHE A 62 2.68 6.42 2.33
N MET A 63 1.61 7.22 2.39
CA MET A 63 0.95 7.56 3.65
C MET A 63 0.40 6.33 4.39
N GLU A 64 -0.20 5.39 3.64
CA GLU A 64 -0.72 4.14 4.19
C GLU A 64 0.40 3.22 4.72
N THR A 65 1.51 3.11 3.98
CA THR A 65 2.70 2.35 4.45
C THR A 65 3.28 2.97 5.72
N GLY A 66 3.38 4.30 5.80
CA GLY A 66 3.83 5.00 7.01
C GLY A 66 2.88 4.82 8.20
N ARG A 67 1.56 4.82 7.95
CA ARG A 67 0.54 4.53 8.98
C ARG A 67 0.73 3.12 9.55
N ARG A 68 0.98 2.15 8.68
CA ARG A 68 1.26 0.75 9.04
C ARG A 68 2.68 0.52 9.59
N ASN A 69 3.54 1.54 9.55
CA ASN A 69 4.96 1.45 9.88
C ASN A 69 5.71 0.39 9.05
N ASP A 70 5.30 0.23 7.79
CA ASP A 70 5.86 -0.73 6.85
C ASP A 70 6.96 -0.07 6.01
N THR A 71 8.17 -0.05 6.56
CA THR A 71 9.32 0.62 5.96
C THR A 71 9.81 -0.08 4.70
N ASP A 72 9.60 -1.39 4.58
CA ASP A 72 9.95 -2.18 3.40
C ASP A 72 9.05 -1.84 2.22
N ALA A 73 7.73 -1.82 2.46
CA ALA A 73 6.78 -1.39 1.45
C ALA A 73 7.01 0.06 1.04
N ALA A 74 7.34 0.94 1.99
CA ALA A 74 7.63 2.34 1.70
C ALA A 74 8.90 2.52 0.85
N LEU A 75 9.99 1.80 1.17
CA LEU A 75 11.23 1.87 0.40
C LEU A 75 11.04 1.40 -1.05
N ALA A 76 10.19 0.40 -1.28
CA ALA A 76 9.85 -0.09 -2.61
C ALA A 76 9.11 0.94 -3.49
N LEU A 77 8.51 1.97 -2.89
CA LEU A 77 7.90 3.09 -3.62
C LEU A 77 8.94 4.10 -4.11
N PHE A 78 10.17 4.08 -3.58
CA PHE A 78 11.22 4.99 -4.00
C PHE A 78 11.88 4.53 -5.31
N ALA A 79 12.31 5.51 -6.10
CA ALA A 79 13.11 5.32 -7.30
C ALA A 79 14.45 4.68 -6.94
N ASP A 80 15.01 3.87 -7.83
CA ASP A 80 16.29 3.19 -7.57
C ASP A 80 17.41 4.21 -7.28
N SER A 81 17.35 5.36 -7.95
CA SER A 81 18.25 6.51 -7.69
C SER A 81 18.16 7.02 -6.25
N ALA A 82 16.96 7.01 -5.66
CA ALA A 82 16.68 7.53 -4.33
C ALA A 82 16.86 6.50 -3.21
N GLN A 83 16.74 5.21 -3.50
CA GLN A 83 16.99 4.13 -2.51
C GLN A 83 18.44 4.15 -1.99
N SER A 84 19.39 4.71 -2.76
CA SER A 84 20.77 4.92 -2.31
C SER A 84 20.91 6.00 -1.23
N VAL A 85 19.94 6.92 -1.15
CA VAL A 85 19.94 8.09 -0.25
C VAL A 85 18.96 7.90 0.90
N VAL A 86 17.81 7.29 0.65
CA VAL A 86 16.75 7.05 1.63
C VAL A 86 17.03 5.73 2.34
N SER A 87 17.51 5.80 3.58
CA SER A 87 17.72 4.62 4.39
C SER A 87 16.43 4.17 5.08
N ARG A 88 16.35 2.88 5.42
CA ARG A 88 15.27 2.35 6.27
C ARG A 88 15.15 3.12 7.58
N ASN A 89 16.27 3.50 8.19
CA ASN A 89 16.29 4.24 9.46
C ASN A 89 15.65 5.63 9.33
N ASP A 90 15.83 6.30 8.19
CA ASP A 90 15.21 7.61 7.94
C ASP A 90 13.69 7.47 7.79
N LEU A 91 13.22 6.41 7.12
CA LEU A 91 11.80 6.08 7.04
C LEU A 91 11.22 5.71 8.41
N GLU A 92 11.92 4.92 9.22
CA GLU A 92 11.51 4.60 10.60
C GLU A 92 11.37 5.84 11.46
N ARG A 93 12.33 6.78 11.37
CA ARG A 93 12.26 8.07 12.08
C ARG A 93 11.09 8.91 11.60
N LEU A 94 10.88 8.97 10.28
CA LEU A 94 9.77 9.70 9.68
C LEU A 94 8.42 9.11 10.14
N PHE A 95 8.26 7.79 10.08
CA PHE A 95 7.05 7.08 10.49
C PHE A 95 6.83 7.09 12.01
N GLY A 96 7.90 7.31 12.79
CA GLY A 96 7.84 7.63 14.21
C GLY A 96 6.99 8.87 14.49
N ASN A 97 6.91 9.82 13.55
CA ASN A 97 6.01 10.96 13.65
C ASN A 97 4.57 10.59 13.23
N ARG A 98 3.86 9.91 14.15
CA ARG A 98 2.48 9.42 13.94
C ARG A 98 1.46 10.51 13.60
N GLN A 99 1.77 11.78 13.92
CA GLN A 99 0.89 12.88 13.55
C GLN A 99 0.87 13.14 12.04
N LEU A 100 1.98 12.87 11.34
CA LEU A 100 2.03 13.01 9.89
C LEU A 100 1.27 11.87 9.19
N PHE A 101 1.36 10.64 9.74
CA PHE A 101 0.81 9.42 9.15
C PHE A 101 -0.55 9.02 9.72
N ARG A 102 -1.46 9.99 9.87
CA ARG A 102 -2.87 9.74 10.17
C ARG A 102 -3.61 9.23 8.94
N GLU A 103 -4.85 8.77 9.15
CA GLU A 103 -5.72 8.36 8.05
C GLU A 103 -6.01 9.54 7.11
N VAL A 104 -5.56 9.40 5.86
CA VAL A 104 -5.77 10.39 4.80
C VAL A 104 -7.07 10.05 4.09
N SER A 105 -7.99 11.02 4.02
CA SER A 105 -9.26 10.89 3.30
C SER A 105 -9.11 11.19 1.82
N SER A 106 -8.28 12.18 1.47
CA SER A 106 -7.99 12.55 0.09
C SER A 106 -6.67 13.29 -0.05
N VAL A 107 -6.08 13.22 -1.25
CA VAL A 107 -4.91 13.99 -1.66
C VAL A 107 -5.37 15.01 -2.68
N SER A 108 -5.01 16.29 -2.48
CA SER A 108 -5.30 17.36 -3.41
C SER A 108 -4.00 17.92 -3.96
N LEU A 109 -3.75 17.69 -5.24
CA LEU A 109 -2.60 18.28 -5.94
C LEU A 109 -2.91 19.73 -6.31
N ARG A 110 -2.05 20.66 -5.88
CA ARG A 110 -2.16 22.10 -6.17
C ARG A 110 -1.22 22.55 -7.28
N SER A 111 -0.05 21.95 -7.36
CA SER A 111 0.96 22.23 -8.36
C SER A 111 1.51 20.92 -8.90
N PHE A 112 1.68 20.90 -10.21
CA PHE A 112 2.12 19.74 -10.95
C PHE A 112 3.03 20.18 -12.08
N ASN A 113 4.29 19.78 -12.03
CA ASN A 113 5.29 20.11 -13.04
C ASN A 113 6.02 18.85 -13.48
N ILE A 114 5.68 18.36 -14.68
CA ILE A 114 6.42 17.26 -15.31
C ILE A 114 7.47 17.85 -16.24
N LYS A 115 8.69 17.33 -16.10
CA LYS A 115 9.79 17.56 -17.02
C LYS A 115 10.22 16.22 -17.59
N SER A 116 10.28 16.14 -18.91
CA SER A 116 10.86 15.00 -19.61
C SER A 116 12.12 15.47 -20.33
N ASP A 117 13.24 14.84 -20.02
CA ASP A 117 14.52 15.08 -20.66
C ASP A 117 15.14 13.76 -21.16
N VAL A 118 16.40 13.80 -21.58
CA VAL A 118 17.14 12.63 -22.06
C VAL A 118 17.53 11.65 -20.95
N GLU A 119 17.50 12.09 -19.68
CA GLU A 119 17.81 11.26 -18.50
C GLU A 119 16.54 10.61 -17.92
N GLY A 120 15.36 11.14 -18.24
CA GLY A 120 14.07 10.50 -17.99
C GLY A 120 12.93 11.50 -17.80
N THR A 121 11.81 11.00 -17.29
CA THR A 121 10.67 11.84 -16.92
C THR A 121 10.64 12.02 -15.41
N THR A 122 10.62 13.26 -14.94
CA THR A 122 10.50 13.63 -13.53
C THR A 122 9.27 14.50 -13.30
N ALA A 123 8.65 14.37 -12.14
CA ALA A 123 7.52 15.19 -11.73
C ALA A 123 7.83 15.85 -10.38
N GLU A 124 7.65 17.16 -10.32
CA GLU A 124 7.63 17.92 -9.08
C GLU A 124 6.20 18.30 -8.76
N ILE A 125 5.73 17.89 -7.58
CA ILE A 125 4.36 18.09 -7.16
C ILE A 125 4.31 18.79 -5.82
N ALA A 126 3.28 19.61 -5.64
CA ALA A 126 2.93 20.16 -4.34
C ALA A 126 1.43 20.08 -4.14
N GLY A 127 1.01 19.77 -2.93
CA GLY A 127 -0.38 19.51 -2.63
C GLY A 127 -0.71 19.59 -1.15
N GLN A 128 -1.90 19.10 -0.83
CA GLN A 128 -2.39 18.97 0.53
C GLN A 128 -2.94 17.56 0.74
N LEU A 129 -2.59 16.97 1.88
CA LEU A 129 -3.26 15.81 2.42
C LEU A 129 -4.43 16.30 3.26
N ASN A 130 -5.62 15.79 2.99
CA ASN A 130 -6.78 15.99 3.84
C ASN A 130 -6.93 14.73 4.71
N TYR A 131 -6.91 14.89 6.03
CA TYR A 131 -7.09 13.77 6.95
C TYR A 131 -8.57 13.53 7.24
N ALA A 132 -8.87 12.35 7.78
CA ALA A 132 -10.23 11.98 8.19
C ALA A 132 -10.76 12.84 9.37
N ASP A 133 -9.87 13.43 10.17
CA ASP A 133 -10.21 14.33 11.28
C ASP A 133 -10.52 15.78 10.83
N GLY A 134 -10.45 16.05 9.52
CA GLY A 134 -10.68 17.37 8.94
C GLY A 134 -9.46 18.29 8.96
N SER A 135 -8.33 17.88 9.56
CA SER A 135 -7.07 18.60 9.45
C SER A 135 -6.45 18.43 8.06
N THR A 136 -5.55 19.34 7.70
CA THR A 136 -4.82 19.28 6.43
C THR A 136 -3.33 19.45 6.65
N GLN A 137 -2.51 18.78 5.81
CA GLN A 137 -1.06 18.92 5.82
C GLN A 137 -0.58 19.24 4.41
N ALA A 138 0.21 20.31 4.27
CA ALA A 138 0.83 20.61 2.98
C ALA A 138 2.01 19.66 2.75
N PHE A 139 2.20 19.25 1.50
CA PHE A 139 3.35 18.43 1.12
C PHE A 139 3.91 18.86 -0.23
N SER A 140 5.19 18.55 -0.42
CA SER A 140 5.86 18.60 -1.71
C SER A 140 6.57 17.28 -1.95
N ALA A 141 6.47 16.75 -3.16
CA ALA A 141 7.15 15.52 -3.52
C ALA A 141 7.78 15.64 -4.90
N ARG A 142 8.87 14.89 -5.09
CA ARG A 142 9.49 14.70 -6.39
C ARG A 142 9.42 13.23 -6.75
N LEU A 143 9.01 12.94 -7.97
CA LEU A 143 8.89 11.59 -8.50
C LEU A 143 9.69 11.47 -9.79
N GLN A 144 10.12 10.26 -10.09
CA GLN A 144 10.74 9.87 -11.35
C GLN A 144 9.92 8.74 -11.97
N LYS A 145 9.78 8.77 -13.28
CA LYS A 145 9.14 7.69 -14.03
C LYS A 145 10.21 6.66 -14.38
N GLU A 146 10.08 5.46 -13.83
CA GLU A 146 10.93 4.30 -14.11
C GLU A 146 10.07 3.16 -14.63
N ASN A 147 10.38 2.59 -15.80
CA ASN A 147 9.61 1.50 -16.43
C ASN A 147 8.10 1.81 -16.53
N ASP A 148 7.77 3.04 -16.96
CA ASP A 148 6.40 3.57 -17.02
C ASP A 148 5.66 3.75 -15.68
N GLN A 149 6.36 3.60 -14.55
CA GLN A 149 5.79 3.76 -13.22
C GLN A 149 6.39 4.97 -12.49
N TRP A 150 5.55 5.76 -11.84
CA TRP A 150 6.02 6.84 -10.98
C TRP A 150 6.56 6.28 -9.67
N ARG A 151 7.77 6.69 -9.31
CA ARG A 151 8.45 6.33 -8.06
C ARG A 151 8.89 7.58 -7.33
N LEU A 152 8.83 7.53 -6.01
CA LEU A 152 9.21 8.66 -5.15
C LEU A 152 10.73 8.86 -5.15
N ILE A 153 11.18 10.08 -5.38
CA ILE A 153 12.57 10.47 -5.09
C ILE A 153 12.63 11.04 -3.68
N ARG A 154 11.69 11.94 -3.35
CA ARG A 154 11.57 12.56 -2.03
C ARG A 154 10.15 13.01 -1.79
N ILE A 155 9.78 13.08 -0.51
CA ILE A 155 8.55 13.69 -0.02
C ILE A 155 8.88 14.49 1.24
N ASP A 156 8.38 15.72 1.29
CA ASP A 156 8.57 16.66 2.39
C ASP A 156 7.20 17.18 2.85
N PHE A 157 6.97 17.18 4.16
CA PHE A 157 5.76 17.72 4.79
C PHE A 157 6.06 19.10 5.36
N ARG A 158 5.17 20.07 5.14
CA ARG A 158 5.31 21.47 5.57
C ARG A 158 4.18 21.89 6.49
#